data_AF-A0A9N9G275-F1
#
_entry.id   AF-A0A9N9G275-F1
#
_cell.length_a   1.000
_cell.length_b   1.000
_cell.length_c   1.000
_cell.angle_alpha   90.00
_cell.angle_beta   90.00
_cell.angle_gamma   90.00
#
_symmetry.space_group_name_H-M   'P 1'
#
loop_
_entity.id
_entity.type
_entity.pdbx_description
1 polymer ?
#
loop_
_entity_poly.entity_id
_entity_poly.type
_entity_poly.pdbx_seq_one_letter_code
_entity_poly.pdbx_strand_id
1 'polypeptide(L)' 'PKYLNDQYYKLNNKSDIYSIGVLMWQISSERRPIYNEDDVLQGRREEIIHSTPIKYSNLYTSK' A
#
# COMPACT_ATOMS: atom_id res chain seq x y z
N PRO A 1 0.91 -7.15 1.24
CA PRO A 1 1.69 -7.63 2.41
C PRO A 1 1.94 -9.14 2.30
N LYS A 2 3.17 -9.63 2.46
CA LYS A 2 3.49 -11.05 2.19
C LYS A 2 2.84 -12.03 3.19
N TYR A 3 2.61 -11.59 4.42
CA TYR A 3 1.90 -12.37 5.43
C TYR A 3 0.47 -12.74 5.01
N LEU A 4 -0.18 -11.93 4.17
CA LEU A 4 -1.53 -12.25 3.65
C LEU A 4 -1.53 -13.47 2.72
N ASN A 5 -0.38 -13.77 2.07
CA ASN A 5 -0.24 -14.91 1.15
C ASN A 5 0.30 -16.16 1.85
N ASP A 6 1.09 -15.96 2.90
CA ASP A 6 1.83 -17.00 3.59
C ASP A 6 1.84 -16.69 5.09
N GLN A 7 1.06 -17.47 5.84
CA GLN A 7 0.96 -17.34 7.30
C GLN A 7 2.25 -17.74 8.02
N TYR A 8 3.18 -18.44 7.34
CA TYR A 8 4.51 -18.76 7.84
C TYR A 8 5.54 -17.67 7.51
N TYR A 9 5.13 -16.63 6.78
CA TYR A 9 6.01 -15.51 6.46
C TYR A 9 6.44 -14.79 7.73
N LYS A 10 7.76 -14.73 7.97
CA LYS A 10 8.31 -13.95 9.06
C LYS A 10 7.96 -12.46 8.88
N LEU A 11 7.18 -11.94 9.82
CA LEU A 11 6.80 -10.52 9.86
C LEU A 11 8.04 -9.63 9.76
N ASN A 12 7.92 -8.59 8.95
CA ASN A 12 8.96 -7.58 8.77
C ASN A 12 8.34 -6.20 8.58
N ASN A 13 9.17 -5.17 8.68
CA ASN A 13 8.76 -3.77 8.53
C ASN A 13 8.16 -3.42 7.15
N LYS A 14 8.26 -4.30 6.14
CA LYS A 14 7.72 -4.02 4.80
C LYS A 14 6.20 -3.94 4.79
N SER A 15 5.50 -4.70 5.65
CA SER A 15 4.05 -4.55 5.81
C SER A 15 3.69 -3.19 6.41
N ASP A 16 4.46 -2.73 7.39
CA ASP A 16 4.19 -1.48 8.08
C ASP A 16 4.41 -0.27 7.16
N ILE A 17 5.48 -0.32 6.36
CA ILE A 17 5.75 0.68 5.31
C ILE A 17 4.59 0.76 4.30
N TYR A 18 4.07 -0.39 3.87
CA TYR A 18 2.90 -0.44 2.99
C TYR A 18 1.67 0.19 3.65
N SER A 19 1.35 -0.19 4.88
CA SER A 19 0.20 0.35 5.63
C SER A 19 0.31 1.85 5.85
N ILE A 20 1.51 2.36 6.18
CA ILE A 20 1.77 3.81 6.29
C ILE A 20 1.58 4.50 4.94
N GLY A 21 2.06 3.90 3.84
CA GLY A 21 1.86 4.42 2.49
C GLY A 21 0.38 4.53 2.10
N VAL A 22 -0.43 3.51 2.43
CA VAL A 22 -1.89 3.51 2.22
C VAL A 22 -2.56 4.60 3.06
N LEU A 23 -2.18 4.78 4.32
CA LEU A 23 -2.72 5.85 5.18
C LEU A 23 -2.40 7.25 4.63
N MET A 24 -1.15 7.47 4.21
CA MET A 24 -0.74 8.74 3.59
C MET A 24 -1.51 9.01 2.30
N TRP A 25 -1.67 7.99 1.45
CA TRP A 25 -2.47 8.08 0.22
C TRP A 25 -3.94 8.37 0.52
N GLN A 26 -4.55 7.72 1.52
CA GLN A 26 -5.94 7.94 1.91
C GLN A 26 -6.18 9.38 2.36
N ILE A 27 -5.27 9.93 3.18
CA ILE A 27 -5.37 11.31 3.66
C ILE A 27 -5.17 12.31 2.52
N SER A 28 -4.21 12.09 1.62
CA SER A 28 -3.90 13.04 0.54
C SER A 28 -4.89 13.00 -0.62
N SER A 29 -5.54 11.86 -0.83
CA SER A 29 -6.51 11.66 -1.91
C SER A 29 -7.95 11.92 -1.49
N GLU A 30 -8.23 11.84 -0.18
CA GLU A 30 -9.57 11.78 0.38
C GLU A 30 -10.42 10.63 -0.20
N ARG A 31 -9.77 9.58 -0.73
CA ARG A 31 -10.44 8.41 -1.32
C ARG A 31 -10.32 7.17 -0.44
N ARG A 32 -11.25 6.24 -0.61
CA ARG A 32 -11.17 4.92 0.05
C ARG A 32 -10.13 4.04 -0.65
N PRO A 33 -9.20 3.42 0.08
CA PRO A 33 -8.23 2.50 -0.50
C PRO A 33 -8.88 1.20 -0.97
N ILE A 34 -8.13 0.45 -1.79
CA ILE A 34 -8.52 -0.90 -2.21
C ILE A 34 -8.22 -1.84 -1.06
N TYR A 35 -9.27 -2.30 -0.38
CA TYR A 35 -9.16 -3.26 0.74
C TYR A 35 -9.24 -4.72 0.29
N ASN A 36 -9.33 -4.99 -1.01
CA ASN A 36 -9.43 -6.36 -1.50
C ASN A 36 -8.06 -7.05 -1.40
N GLU A 37 -7.98 -8.08 -0.55
CA GLU A 37 -6.76 -8.85 -0.31
C GLU A 37 -6.23 -9.46 -1.59
N ASP A 38 -7.11 -9.98 -2.46
CA ASP A 38 -6.72 -10.57 -3.75
C ASP A 38 -6.06 -9.54 -4.67
N ASP A 39 -6.58 -8.31 -4.71
CA ASP A 39 -6.00 -7.23 -5.50
C ASP A 39 -4.60 -6.84 -4.98
N VAL A 40 -4.45 -6.77 -3.65
CA VAL A 40 -3.18 -6.45 -3.00
C VAL A 40 -2.14 -7.55 -3.22
N LEU A 41 -2.57 -8.82 -3.18
CA LEU A 41 -1.75 -10.01 -3.44
C LEU A 41 -1.34 -10.12 -4.91
N GLN A 42 -2.23 -9.76 -5.84
CA GLN A 42 -1.94 -9.68 -7.28
C GLN A 42 -1.07 -8.47 -7.66
N GLY A 43 -0.70 -7.63 -6.69
CA GLY A 43 0.15 -6.47 -6.94
C GLY A 43 -0.59 -5.30 -7.57
N ARG A 44 -1.93 -5.31 -7.57
CA ARG A 44 -2.73 -4.12 -7.90
C ARG A 44 -2.57 -3.11 -6.78
N ARG A 45 -2.55 -1.84 -7.19
CA ARG A 45 -2.19 -0.71 -6.36
C ARG A 45 -3.08 0.47 -6.74
N GLU A 46 -3.37 1.37 -5.80
CA GLU A 46 -4.20 2.54 -6.08
C GLU A 46 -3.55 3.44 -7.14
N GLU A 47 -4.37 4.10 -7.95
CA GLU A 47 -3.88 5.06 -8.91
C GLU A 47 -3.18 6.22 -8.20
N ILE A 48 -2.06 6.66 -8.78
CA ILE A 48 -1.36 7.85 -8.32
C ILE A 48 -2.19 9.05 -8.74
N ILE A 49 -2.85 9.68 -7.78
CA ILE A 49 -3.66 10.88 -8.02
C ILE A 49 -2.70 12.07 -8.06
N HIS A 50 -2.82 12.90 -9.09
CA HIS A 50 -1.94 14.05 -9.31
C HIS A 50 -1.90 15.06 -8.15
N SER A 51 -2.89 15.05 -7.25
CA SER A 51 -2.92 15.86 -6.03
C SER A 51 -2.09 15.28 -4.87
N THR A 52 -1.70 14.01 -4.94
CA THR A 52 -0.87 13.36 -3.90
C THR A 52 0.60 13.70 -4.13
N PRO A 53 1.32 14.24 -3.13
CA PRO A 53 2.75 14.49 -3.25
C PRO A 53 3.52 13.24 -3.69
N ILE A 54 4.30 13.34 -4.77
CA ILE A 54 5.10 12.24 -5.37
C ILE A 54 5.93 11.46 -4.34
N LYS A 55 6.39 12.13 -3.28
CA LYS A 55 7.14 11.50 -2.19
C LYS A 55 6.36 10.36 -1.52
N TYR A 56 5.04 10.50 -1.37
CA TYR A 56 4.18 9.46 -0.78
C TYR A 56 3.92 8.32 -1.75
N SER A 57 3.71 8.64 -3.03
CA SER A 57 3.60 7.64 -4.09
C SER A 57 4.86 6.76 -4.17
N ASN A 58 6.05 7.35 -4.00
CA ASN A 58 7.32 6.63 -3.99
C ASN A 58 7.48 5.72 -2.76
N LEU A 59 7.03 6.14 -1.58
CA LEU A 59 7.02 5.32 -0.36
C LEU A 59 6.17 4.05 -0.53
N TYR A 60 5.03 4.20 -1.19
CA TYR A 60 4.07 3.14 -1.46
C TYR A 60 4.49 2.19 -2.59
N THR A 61 5.22 2.69 -3.60
CA THR A 61 5.70 1.90 -4.76
C THR A 61 7.13 1.38 -4.62
N SER A 62 7.83 1.72 -3.53
CA SER A 62 9.17 1.22 -3.21
C SER A 62 9.20 -0.31 -3.14
N LYS A 63 9.86 -0.96 -4.10
CA LYS A 63 10.07 -2.42 -4.16
C LYS A 63 11.03 -2.94 -3.08
#